data_AF-A0A8H8NGN9-F1
#
_entry.id   AF-A0A8H8NGN9-F1
#
_cell.length_a   1.000
_cell.length_b   1.000
_cell.length_c   1.000
_cell.angle_alpha   90.00
_cell.angle_beta   90.00
_cell.angle_gamma   90.00
#
_symmetry.space_group_name_H-M   'P 1'
#
loop_
_entity.id
_entity.type
_entity.pdbx_description
1 polymer ?
#
loop_
_entity_poly.entity_id
_entity_poly.type
_entity_poly.pdbx_seq_one_letter_code
_entity_poly.pdbx_strand_id
1 'polypeptide(L)'
;MPHLHFTVWGDLVDGFDPELLLSLGAIPEPTNPFHDFYLKMVNVFVNEQEELNRLAGHLRLSLMDKGKGQENLKTFNPLAIETRQDYGSYWGRWCVYVCRLYKLQKDGDTSYDVVMSPAQEKLAQMAWDYTYKTPGQQKCNAEGLAASLPQAFWSPECNKNFSYMCENQFNDMTVWFAAFVCLEQEGTFNQPRSAADKPVRVKYMVQAGMLRWAMWYIKEHNQLSIA
;
A
#
# COMPACT_ATOMS: atom_id res chain seq x y z
N MET A 1 0.60 -23.03 7.55
CA MET A 1 0.17 -21.78 6.87
C MET A 1 -1.24 -22.05 6.38
N PRO A 2 -2.27 -21.24 6.73
CA PRO A 2 -3.52 -21.36 6.01
C PRO A 2 -3.21 -20.95 4.56
N HIS A 3 -3.43 -21.87 3.64
CA HIS A 3 -3.30 -21.63 2.22
C HIS A 3 -4.17 -20.41 1.89
N LEU A 4 -3.57 -19.30 1.44
CA LEU A 4 -4.34 -18.29 0.73
C LEU A 4 -5.07 -19.07 -0.37
N HIS A 5 -6.40 -19.06 -0.35
CA HIS A 5 -7.20 -19.67 -1.39
C HIS A 5 -7.01 -18.83 -2.66
N PHE A 6 -5.91 -19.06 -3.39
CA PHE A 6 -5.63 -18.47 -4.70
C PHE A 6 -6.75 -18.73 -5.71
N THR A 7 -7.61 -19.73 -5.44
CA THR A 7 -8.87 -19.94 -6.17
C THR A 7 -9.77 -18.71 -6.18
N VAL A 8 -9.84 -17.94 -5.08
CA VAL A 8 -10.66 -16.72 -5.01
C VAL A 8 -10.04 -15.57 -5.82
N TRP A 9 -8.72 -15.59 -6.07
CA TRP A 9 -8.08 -14.55 -6.89
C TRP A 9 -8.38 -14.71 -8.38
N GLY A 10 -8.61 -15.94 -8.83
CA GLY A 10 -9.15 -16.22 -10.16
C GLY A 10 -10.48 -15.51 -10.36
N ASP A 11 -11.40 -15.65 -9.40
CA ASP A 11 -12.72 -15.01 -9.44
C ASP A 11 -12.65 -13.47 -9.40
N LEU A 12 -11.60 -12.89 -8.83
CA LEU A 12 -11.40 -11.43 -8.83
C LEU A 12 -11.06 -10.91 -10.23
N VAL A 13 -10.20 -11.62 -10.97
CA VAL A 13 -9.74 -11.15 -12.28
C VAL A 13 -10.60 -11.65 -13.44
N ASP A 14 -11.51 -12.59 -13.19
CA ASP A 14 -12.40 -13.15 -14.19
C ASP A 14 -13.32 -12.08 -14.79
N GLY A 15 -13.51 -12.14 -16.11
CA GLY A 15 -14.31 -11.17 -16.87
C GLY A 15 -13.63 -9.82 -17.18
N PHE A 16 -12.40 -9.57 -16.71
CA PHE A 16 -11.62 -8.38 -17.04
C PHE A 16 -10.52 -8.67 -18.07
N ASP A 17 -10.13 -7.63 -18.82
CA ASP A 17 -8.98 -7.70 -19.72
C ASP A 17 -7.67 -7.81 -18.92
N PRO A 18 -6.87 -8.89 -19.07
CA PRO A 18 -5.58 -9.03 -18.39
C PRO A 18 -4.62 -7.87 -18.66
N GLU A 19 -4.61 -7.30 -19.87
CA GLU A 19 -3.71 -6.19 -20.19
C GLU A 19 -4.06 -4.94 -19.36
N LEU A 20 -5.36 -4.66 -19.20
CA LEU A 20 -5.85 -3.61 -18.33
C LEU A 20 -5.38 -3.84 -16.89
N LEU A 21 -5.63 -5.03 -16.33
CA LEU A 21 -5.28 -5.36 -14.94
C LEU A 21 -3.76 -5.29 -14.68
N LEU A 22 -2.95 -5.81 -15.61
CA LEU A 22 -1.50 -5.73 -15.55
C LEU A 22 -1.03 -4.28 -15.60
N SER A 23 -1.62 -3.46 -16.47
CA SER A 23 -1.29 -2.03 -16.60
C SER A 23 -1.57 -1.26 -15.30
N LEU A 24 -2.64 -1.61 -14.57
CA LEU A 24 -2.99 -1.01 -13.29
C LEU A 24 -1.91 -1.25 -12.23
N GLY A 25 -1.38 -2.47 -12.16
CA GLY A 25 -0.33 -2.87 -11.21
C GLY A 25 1.11 -2.66 -11.69
N ALA A 26 1.35 -2.23 -12.93
CA ALA A 26 2.69 -2.16 -13.53
C ALA A 26 3.56 -1.03 -12.96
N ILE A 27 4.89 -1.22 -12.98
CA ILE A 27 5.83 -0.13 -12.76
C ILE A 27 5.68 0.87 -13.92
N PRO A 28 5.49 2.19 -13.66
CA PRO A 28 5.38 3.18 -14.73
C PRO A 28 6.70 3.30 -15.49
N GLU A 29 6.62 3.31 -16.83
CA GLU A 29 7.76 3.58 -17.70
C GLU A 29 8.36 4.97 -17.46
N PRO A 30 9.65 5.21 -17.76
CA PRO A 30 10.31 6.51 -17.55
C PRO A 30 9.62 7.71 -18.22
N THR A 31 8.88 7.48 -19.30
CA THR A 31 8.12 8.50 -20.04
C THR A 31 6.75 8.79 -19.42
N ASN A 32 6.27 7.93 -18.52
CA ASN A 32 4.98 8.08 -17.88
C ASN A 32 5.03 9.15 -16.77
N PRO A 33 4.05 10.07 -16.68
CA PRO A 33 4.01 11.08 -15.62
C PRO A 33 4.08 10.51 -14.19
N PHE A 34 3.62 9.28 -13.97
CA PHE A 34 3.69 8.62 -12.67
C PHE A 34 5.09 8.08 -12.30
N HIS A 35 6.07 8.11 -13.20
CA HIS A 35 7.40 7.55 -12.93
C HIS A 35 8.12 8.25 -11.78
N ASP A 36 8.13 9.58 -11.78
CA ASP A 36 8.75 10.36 -10.71
C ASP A 36 8.03 10.16 -9.38
N PHE A 37 6.69 10.07 -9.41
CA PHE A 37 5.90 9.77 -8.23
C PHE A 37 6.24 8.39 -7.67
N TYR A 38 6.32 7.37 -8.53
CA TYR A 38 6.76 6.02 -8.19
C TYR A 38 8.14 6.04 -7.50
N LEU A 39 9.17 6.61 -8.13
CA LEU A 39 10.52 6.66 -7.58
C LEU A 39 10.57 7.36 -6.23
N LYS A 40 9.85 8.46 -6.08
CA LYS A 40 9.75 9.17 -4.81
C LYS A 40 9.13 8.29 -3.73
N MET A 41 8.01 7.63 -4.00
CA MET A 41 7.37 6.70 -3.05
C MET A 41 8.30 5.55 -2.66
N VAL A 42 9.02 4.96 -3.63
CA VAL A 42 10.06 3.94 -3.34
C VAL A 42 11.10 4.50 -2.37
N ASN A 43 11.67 5.68 -2.67
CA ASN A 43 12.67 6.29 -1.82
C ASN A 43 12.14 6.59 -0.41
N VAL A 44 10.89 7.06 -0.29
CA VAL A 44 10.33 7.30 1.06
C VAL A 44 10.22 6.00 1.85
N PHE A 45 9.86 4.89 1.19
CA PHE A 45 9.80 3.58 1.84
C PHE A 45 11.20 3.09 2.27
N VAL A 46 12.19 3.19 1.38
CA VAL A 46 13.56 2.75 1.65
C VAL A 46 14.17 3.51 2.82
N ASN A 47 14.03 4.84 2.83
CA ASN A 47 14.52 5.69 3.92
C ASN A 47 13.86 5.31 5.26
N GLU A 48 12.57 4.97 5.26
CA GLU A 48 11.93 4.52 6.50
C GLU A 48 12.47 3.19 7.03
N GLN A 49 12.87 2.28 6.16
CA GLN A 49 13.48 1.02 6.60
C GLN A 49 14.83 1.24 7.28
N GLU A 50 15.55 2.31 6.97
CA GLU A 50 16.78 2.71 7.67
C GLU A 50 16.48 3.24 9.07
N GLU A 51 15.40 4.00 9.18
CA GLU A 51 15.01 4.70 10.41
C GLU A 51 14.22 3.81 11.38
N LEU A 52 13.72 2.65 10.93
CA LEU A 52 12.83 1.79 11.71
C LEU A 52 13.43 1.33 13.05
N ASN A 53 14.75 1.10 13.10
CA ASN A 53 15.44 0.72 14.33
C ASN A 53 15.52 1.84 15.37
N ARG A 54 15.35 3.10 14.96
CA ARG A 54 15.32 4.27 15.86
C ARG A 54 13.96 4.42 16.55
N LEU A 55 12.94 3.70 16.09
CA LEU A 55 11.62 3.71 16.71
C LEU A 55 11.59 2.89 18.00
N ALA A 56 10.87 3.41 18.99
CA ALA A 56 10.67 2.71 20.26
C ALA A 56 10.07 1.31 20.02
N GLY A 57 10.63 0.30 20.69
CA GLY A 57 10.26 -1.10 20.47
C GLY A 57 8.76 -1.39 20.69
N HIS A 58 8.12 -0.68 21.62
CA HIS A 58 6.68 -0.84 21.89
C HIS A 58 5.82 -0.42 20.69
N LEU A 59 6.19 0.61 19.93
CA LEU A 59 5.46 1.01 18.71
C LEU A 59 5.57 -0.07 17.62
N ARG A 60 6.75 -0.68 17.47
CA ARG A 60 7.01 -1.78 16.53
C ARG A 60 6.31 -3.09 16.92
N LEU A 61 6.02 -3.29 18.20
CA LEU A 61 5.28 -4.44 18.72
C LEU A 61 3.76 -4.28 18.53
N SER A 62 3.21 -3.11 18.83
CA SER A 62 1.76 -2.85 18.72
C SER A 62 1.21 -3.06 17.31
N LEU A 63 2.03 -2.87 16.27
CA LEU A 63 1.67 -3.12 14.87
C LEU A 63 1.55 -4.59 14.50
N MET A 64 2.22 -5.45 15.27
CA MET A 64 2.20 -6.89 15.07
C MET A 64 1.11 -7.54 15.92
N ASP A 65 0.49 -6.78 16.84
CA ASP A 65 -0.62 -7.25 17.65
C ASP A 65 -1.87 -7.41 16.80
N LYS A 66 -2.33 -8.66 16.71
CA LYS A 66 -3.56 -9.05 16.01
C LYS A 66 -4.74 -9.17 16.97
N GLY A 67 -4.71 -8.46 18.09
CA GLY A 67 -5.71 -8.58 19.16
C GLY A 67 -5.59 -9.88 19.95
N LYS A 68 -4.40 -10.50 19.97
CA LYS A 68 -4.14 -11.78 20.68
C LYS A 68 -3.27 -11.63 21.93
N GLY A 69 -2.93 -10.40 22.30
CA GLY A 69 -2.07 -10.11 23.44
C GLY A 69 -0.58 -10.23 23.10
N GLN A 70 0.26 -9.72 24.01
CA GLN A 70 1.69 -9.48 23.77
C GLN A 70 2.57 -10.74 23.78
N GLU A 71 2.04 -11.90 24.18
CA GLU A 71 2.86 -13.06 24.59
C GLU A 71 3.63 -13.75 23.46
N ASN A 72 3.36 -13.42 22.18
CA ASN A 72 4.04 -14.02 21.02
C ASN A 72 4.29 -13.03 19.86
N LEU A 73 4.31 -11.72 20.13
CA LEU A 73 4.51 -10.73 19.09
C LEU A 73 5.99 -10.66 18.67
N LYS A 74 6.25 -10.95 17.40
CA LYS A 74 7.55 -10.62 16.79
C LYS A 74 7.57 -9.12 16.51
N THR A 75 8.64 -8.43 16.88
CA THR A 75 8.84 -7.02 16.48
C THR A 75 8.81 -6.88 14.97
N PHE A 76 8.15 -5.83 14.49
CA PHE A 76 8.33 -5.39 13.12
C PHE A 76 9.77 -4.87 12.99
N ASN A 77 10.60 -5.63 12.27
CA ASN A 77 12.03 -5.35 12.11
C ASN A 77 12.30 -4.84 10.70
N PRO A 78 13.32 -4.01 10.51
CA PRO A 78 13.66 -3.51 9.19
C PRO A 78 14.07 -4.64 8.27
N LEU A 79 13.77 -4.46 6.98
CA LEU A 79 14.25 -5.35 5.92
C LEU A 79 15.77 -5.31 5.81
N ALA A 80 16.33 -6.44 5.40
CA ALA A 80 17.72 -6.53 4.95
C ALA A 80 17.96 -5.54 3.80
N ILE A 81 19.11 -4.87 3.79
CA ILE A 81 19.42 -3.73 2.91
C ILE A 81 19.15 -4.07 1.45
N GLU A 82 19.58 -5.24 1.02
CA GLU A 82 19.45 -5.79 -0.33
C GLU A 82 17.99 -6.00 -0.77
N THR A 83 17.05 -6.13 0.17
CA THR A 83 15.62 -6.36 -0.12
C THR A 83 14.77 -5.09 -0.03
N ARG A 84 15.31 -3.97 0.48
CA ARG A 84 14.53 -2.74 0.69
C ARG A 84 13.98 -2.17 -0.60
N GLN A 85 14.80 -2.15 -1.65
CA GLN A 85 14.40 -1.64 -2.97
C GLN A 85 13.25 -2.45 -3.56
N ASP A 86 13.34 -3.78 -3.46
CA ASP A 86 12.31 -4.70 -3.91
C ASP A 86 10.97 -4.44 -3.23
N TYR A 87 10.93 -4.35 -1.91
CA TYR A 87 9.69 -4.07 -1.17
C TYR A 87 9.21 -2.64 -1.40
N GLY A 88 10.13 -1.67 -1.51
CA GLY A 88 9.84 -0.29 -1.86
C GLY A 88 9.19 -0.18 -3.25
N SER A 89 9.56 -1.04 -4.20
CA SER A 89 8.91 -1.11 -5.52
C SER A 89 7.43 -1.48 -5.41
N TYR A 90 7.06 -2.44 -4.54
CA TYR A 90 5.65 -2.79 -4.32
C TYR A 90 4.88 -1.61 -3.72
N TRP A 91 5.49 -0.90 -2.77
CA TRP A 91 4.92 0.33 -2.22
C TRP A 91 4.69 1.40 -3.29
N GLY A 92 5.69 1.70 -4.11
CA GLY A 92 5.57 2.66 -5.20
C GLY A 92 4.51 2.25 -6.21
N ARG A 93 4.45 0.97 -6.59
CA ARG A 93 3.42 0.42 -7.50
C ARG A 93 2.03 0.60 -6.92
N TRP A 94 1.83 0.36 -5.62
CA TRP A 94 0.54 0.55 -4.97
C TRP A 94 0.10 2.02 -4.97
N CYS A 95 1.01 2.95 -4.68
CA CYS A 95 0.69 4.38 -4.75
C CYS A 95 0.29 4.80 -6.17
N VAL A 96 0.99 4.32 -7.20
CA VAL A 96 0.63 4.58 -8.61
C VAL A 96 -0.69 3.92 -8.97
N TYR A 97 -0.94 2.70 -8.49
CA TYR A 97 -2.19 1.99 -8.68
C TYR A 97 -3.37 2.83 -8.17
N VAL A 98 -3.28 3.43 -6.97
CA VAL A 98 -4.31 4.36 -6.46
C VAL A 98 -4.56 5.52 -7.42
N CYS A 99 -3.49 6.13 -7.98
CA CYS A 99 -3.65 7.21 -8.95
C CYS A 99 -4.30 6.76 -10.27
N ARG A 100 -4.02 5.54 -10.73
CA ARG A 100 -4.64 4.96 -11.92
C ARG A 100 -6.13 4.65 -11.69
N LEU A 101 -6.48 4.08 -10.54
CA LEU A 101 -7.88 3.89 -10.16
C LEU A 101 -8.65 5.22 -10.13
N TYR A 102 -8.03 6.26 -9.56
CA TYR A 102 -8.63 7.59 -9.55
C TYR A 102 -8.82 8.17 -10.94
N LYS A 103 -7.87 7.92 -11.86
CA LYS A 103 -8.00 8.30 -13.27
C LYS A 103 -9.22 7.66 -13.92
N LEU A 104 -9.39 6.34 -13.76
CA LEU A 104 -10.53 5.61 -14.32
C LEU A 104 -11.86 6.21 -13.82
N GLN A 105 -12.00 6.40 -12.50
CA GLN A 105 -13.18 7.03 -11.92
C GLN A 105 -13.41 8.45 -12.47
N LYS A 106 -12.35 9.26 -12.55
CA LYS A 106 -12.42 10.65 -13.02
C LYS A 106 -12.81 10.75 -14.50
N ASP A 107 -12.34 9.81 -15.32
CA ASP A 107 -12.62 9.75 -16.75
C ASP A 107 -13.98 9.09 -17.06
N GLY A 108 -14.66 8.54 -16.04
CA GLY A 108 -15.91 7.79 -16.21
C GLY A 108 -15.70 6.45 -16.91
N ASP A 109 -14.49 5.89 -16.82
CA ASP A 109 -14.14 4.60 -17.42
C ASP A 109 -14.78 3.46 -16.60
N THR A 110 -15.60 2.67 -17.28
CA THR A 110 -16.35 1.53 -16.70
C THR A 110 -15.72 0.18 -17.03
N SER A 111 -14.53 0.16 -17.67
CA SER A 111 -13.78 -1.07 -17.92
C SER A 111 -13.31 -1.76 -16.65
N TYR A 112 -13.22 -1.01 -15.54
CA TYR A 112 -12.92 -1.53 -14.22
C TYR A 112 -13.70 -0.71 -13.18
N ASP A 113 -14.80 -1.28 -12.67
CA ASP A 113 -15.72 -0.60 -11.76
C ASP A 113 -15.05 -0.32 -10.40
N VAL A 114 -14.68 0.95 -10.20
CA VAL A 114 -14.09 1.44 -8.94
C VAL A 114 -14.98 2.53 -8.39
N VAL A 115 -15.36 2.39 -7.13
CA VAL A 115 -16.05 3.44 -6.38
C VAL A 115 -15.21 3.79 -5.16
N MET A 116 -14.50 4.92 -5.22
CA MET A 116 -13.79 5.46 -4.06
C MET A 116 -14.77 6.16 -3.11
N SER A 117 -14.56 5.97 -1.81
CA SER A 117 -15.23 6.83 -0.81
C SER A 117 -14.74 8.28 -0.94
N PRO A 118 -15.49 9.28 -0.42
CA PRO A 118 -15.05 10.68 -0.47
C PRO A 118 -13.68 10.93 0.19
N ALA A 119 -13.33 10.14 1.22
CA ALA A 119 -12.02 10.21 1.84
C ALA A 119 -10.92 9.67 0.90
N GLN A 120 -11.14 8.49 0.32
CA GLN A 120 -10.22 7.89 -0.65
C GLN A 120 -10.03 8.79 -1.87
N GLU A 121 -11.12 9.34 -2.41
CA GLU A 121 -11.10 10.23 -3.57
C GLU A 121 -10.28 11.50 -3.28
N LYS A 122 -10.47 12.12 -2.11
CA LYS A 122 -9.69 13.30 -1.70
C LYS A 122 -8.19 13.00 -1.69
N LEU A 123 -7.78 11.87 -1.12
CA LEU A 123 -6.36 11.52 -1.02
C LEU A 123 -5.79 11.07 -2.38
N ALA A 124 -6.56 10.37 -3.20
CA ALA A 124 -6.14 10.01 -4.55
C ALA A 124 -6.01 11.24 -5.46
N GLN A 125 -6.90 12.22 -5.33
CA GLN A 125 -6.79 13.53 -6.00
C GLN A 125 -5.55 14.29 -5.52
N MET A 126 -5.19 14.22 -4.23
CA MET A 126 -3.94 14.82 -3.74
C MET A 126 -2.70 14.16 -4.35
N ALA A 127 -2.68 12.83 -4.47
CA ALA A 127 -1.60 12.09 -5.13
C ALA A 127 -1.53 12.36 -6.64
N TRP A 128 -2.69 12.48 -7.30
CA TRP A 128 -2.79 12.94 -8.68
C TRP A 128 -2.21 14.35 -8.85
N ASP A 129 -2.62 15.29 -8.02
CA ASP A 129 -2.13 16.66 -8.03
C ASP A 129 -0.61 16.73 -7.80
N TYR A 130 -0.09 15.87 -6.92
CA TYR A 130 1.36 15.76 -6.72
C TYR A 130 2.08 15.31 -7.99
N THR A 131 1.47 14.42 -8.77
CA THR A 131 2.05 13.93 -10.03
C THR A 131 2.06 15.01 -11.12
N TYR A 132 0.95 15.75 -11.27
CA TYR A 132 0.75 16.62 -12.44
C TYR A 132 0.98 18.12 -12.19
N LYS A 133 1.07 18.58 -10.93
CA LYS A 133 1.36 20.00 -10.64
C LYS A 133 2.86 20.25 -10.62
N THR A 134 3.23 21.46 -11.08
CA THR A 134 4.61 21.95 -11.04
C THR A 134 5.17 21.89 -9.60
N PRO A 135 6.43 21.49 -9.42
CA PRO A 135 7.12 21.57 -8.13
C PRO A 135 6.92 22.96 -7.50
N GLY A 136 6.50 23.00 -6.23
CA GLY A 136 6.19 24.24 -5.49
C GLY A 136 4.71 24.65 -5.50
N GLN A 137 3.87 24.10 -6.38
CA GLN A 137 2.41 24.24 -6.33
C GLN A 137 1.72 23.09 -5.59
N GLN A 138 2.49 22.08 -5.21
CA GLN A 138 2.04 20.92 -4.47
C GLN A 138 1.73 21.33 -3.03
N LYS A 139 0.48 21.11 -2.59
CA LYS A 139 0.06 21.38 -1.22
C LYS A 139 0.54 20.31 -0.21
N CYS A 140 1.11 19.22 -0.69
CA CYS A 140 1.61 18.11 0.11
C CYS A 140 2.97 17.65 -0.40
N ASN A 141 3.81 17.14 0.52
CA ASN A 141 5.07 16.50 0.17
C ASN A 141 4.90 14.97 0.07
N ALA A 142 5.92 14.29 -0.44
CA ALA A 142 5.89 12.84 -0.65
C ALA A 142 5.70 12.05 0.66
N GLU A 143 6.31 12.50 1.77
CA GLU A 143 6.19 11.86 3.08
C GLU A 143 4.77 11.92 3.64
N GLY A 144 4.13 13.09 3.56
CA GLY A 144 2.75 13.30 4.00
C GLY A 144 1.75 12.50 3.18
N LEU A 145 1.95 12.41 1.86
CA LEU A 145 1.15 11.53 1.00
C LEU A 145 1.34 10.06 1.35
N ALA A 146 2.58 9.63 1.54
CA ALA A 146 2.89 8.26 1.91
C ALA A 146 2.24 7.87 3.25
N ALA A 147 2.04 8.81 4.18
CA ALA A 147 1.34 8.56 5.45
C ALA A 147 -0.19 8.61 5.31
N SER A 148 -0.72 9.50 4.47
CA SER A 148 -2.16 9.74 4.34
C SER A 148 -2.87 8.70 3.48
N LEU A 149 -2.19 8.12 2.49
CA LEU A 149 -2.77 7.10 1.62
C LEU A 149 -3.14 5.82 2.41
N PRO A 150 -2.26 5.19 3.21
CA PRO A 150 -2.62 4.08 4.10
C PRO A 150 -3.80 4.38 5.00
N GLN A 151 -3.89 5.59 5.54
CA GLN A 151 -5.00 5.96 6.40
C GLN A 151 -6.33 5.85 5.65
N ALA A 152 -6.44 6.47 4.47
CA ALA A 152 -7.71 6.50 3.75
C ALA A 152 -8.10 5.12 3.16
N PHE A 153 -7.12 4.27 2.88
CA PHE A 153 -7.34 3.00 2.21
C PHE A 153 -7.35 1.79 3.15
N TRP A 154 -6.66 1.85 4.30
CA TRP A 154 -6.48 0.72 5.21
C TRP A 154 -6.83 1.02 6.67
N SER A 155 -7.06 2.29 7.05
CA SER A 155 -7.46 2.58 8.43
C SER A 155 -8.80 1.91 8.72
N PRO A 156 -8.95 1.25 9.88
CA PRO A 156 -10.27 0.88 10.37
C PRO A 156 -11.14 2.13 10.52
N GLU A 157 -12.46 1.96 10.41
CA GLU A 157 -13.45 2.99 10.75
C GLU A 157 -13.33 3.47 12.22
N CYS A 158 -12.63 2.70 13.07
CA CYS A 158 -12.39 3.02 14.48
C CYS A 158 -10.89 2.96 14.85
N ASN A 159 -10.33 4.11 15.23
CA ASN A 159 -8.92 4.29 15.64
C ASN A 159 -8.52 3.51 16.91
N LYS A 160 -9.47 2.87 17.61
CA LYS A 160 -9.19 2.16 18.87
C LYS A 160 -8.66 0.74 18.64
N ASN A 161 -8.83 0.16 17.45
CA ASN A 161 -8.46 -1.22 17.16
C ASN A 161 -7.67 -1.31 15.84
N PHE A 162 -6.34 -1.40 15.92
CA PHE A 162 -5.45 -1.76 14.79
C PHE A 162 -5.71 -3.18 14.22
N SER A 163 -6.67 -3.93 14.78
CA SER A 163 -7.01 -5.32 14.51
C SER A 163 -7.60 -5.59 13.11
N TYR A 164 -8.10 -4.56 12.44
CA TYR A 164 -8.95 -4.67 11.23
C TYR A 164 -8.25 -5.25 9.99
N MET A 165 -6.93 -5.08 9.86
CA MET A 165 -6.19 -5.57 8.68
C MET A 165 -6.10 -7.10 8.57
N CYS A 166 -6.54 -7.86 9.59
CA CYS A 166 -6.61 -9.31 9.52
C CYS A 166 -7.99 -9.85 9.12
N GLU A 167 -9.05 -9.04 9.19
CA GLU A 167 -10.43 -9.52 9.16
C GLU A 167 -11.16 -9.22 7.85
N ASN A 168 -10.80 -8.16 7.12
CA ASN A 168 -11.54 -7.78 5.90
C ASN A 168 -10.85 -8.32 4.62
N GLN A 169 -11.22 -9.53 4.20
CA GLN A 169 -10.42 -10.30 3.24
C GLN A 169 -10.79 -10.15 1.75
N PHE A 170 -11.87 -9.49 1.32
CA PHE A 170 -12.29 -9.64 -0.09
C PHE A 170 -12.89 -8.42 -0.81
N ASN A 171 -12.94 -7.22 -0.23
CA ASN A 171 -13.42 -5.99 -0.91
C ASN A 171 -12.45 -4.80 -0.85
N ASP A 172 -11.22 -5.03 -0.42
CA ASP A 172 -10.21 -3.96 -0.28
C ASP A 172 -9.39 -3.86 -1.57
N MET A 173 -9.20 -2.64 -2.10
CA MET A 173 -8.35 -2.32 -3.27
C MET A 173 -6.92 -2.90 -3.15
N THR A 174 -6.49 -3.24 -1.94
CA THR A 174 -5.22 -3.90 -1.60
C THR A 174 -5.18 -5.37 -1.96
N VAL A 175 -6.32 -6.07 -1.85
CA VAL A 175 -6.46 -7.47 -2.27
C VAL A 175 -6.43 -7.55 -3.79
N TRP A 176 -7.10 -6.60 -4.46
CA TRP A 176 -7.04 -6.43 -5.91
C TRP A 176 -5.62 -6.14 -6.39
N PHE A 177 -4.93 -5.20 -5.74
CA PHE A 177 -3.51 -4.95 -6.01
C PHE A 177 -2.65 -6.21 -5.79
N ALA A 178 -2.88 -6.95 -4.70
CA ALA A 178 -2.18 -8.20 -4.43
C ALA A 178 -2.39 -9.26 -5.52
N ALA A 179 -3.61 -9.35 -6.06
CA ALA A 179 -3.90 -10.20 -7.21
C ALA A 179 -3.15 -9.71 -8.46
N PHE A 180 -3.22 -8.42 -8.79
CA PHE A 180 -2.61 -7.88 -10.00
C PHE A 180 -1.09 -8.01 -10.04
N VAL A 181 -0.41 -7.80 -8.91
CA VAL A 181 1.05 -8.02 -8.86
C VAL A 181 1.44 -9.50 -9.02
N CYS A 182 0.50 -10.41 -8.76
CA CYS A 182 0.67 -11.86 -8.90
C CYS A 182 0.20 -12.41 -10.25
N LEU A 183 -0.47 -11.59 -11.07
CA LEU A 183 -0.96 -11.95 -12.39
C LEU A 183 0.22 -12.10 -13.37
N GLU A 184 0.20 -13.17 -14.15
CA GLU A 184 1.13 -13.40 -15.26
C GLU A 184 0.62 -12.70 -16.53
N GLN A 185 1.48 -12.59 -17.56
CA GLN A 185 1.14 -11.87 -18.79
C GLN A 185 -0.12 -12.38 -19.48
N GLU A 186 -0.41 -13.67 -19.38
CA GLU A 186 -1.60 -14.29 -19.98
C GLU A 186 -2.85 -14.22 -19.07
N GLY A 187 -2.83 -13.45 -17.98
CA GLY A 187 -3.97 -13.35 -17.06
C GLY A 187 -4.13 -14.55 -16.12
N THR A 188 -3.10 -15.39 -16.02
CA THR A 188 -3.08 -16.57 -15.13
C THR A 188 -2.27 -16.33 -13.87
N PHE A 189 -2.40 -17.20 -12.86
CA PHE A 189 -1.60 -17.14 -11.64
C PHE A 189 -0.60 -18.30 -11.58
N ASN A 190 0.61 -18.00 -11.10
CA ASN A 190 1.61 -19.01 -10.78
C ASN A 190 1.13 -19.98 -9.68
N GLN A 191 1.64 -21.22 -9.69
CA GLN A 191 1.25 -22.21 -8.67
C GLN A 191 1.57 -21.72 -7.24
N PRO A 192 0.78 -22.12 -6.22
CA PRO A 192 0.81 -21.51 -4.88
C PRO A 192 2.17 -21.49 -4.17
N ARG A 193 3.06 -22.46 -4.47
CA ARG A 193 4.41 -22.52 -3.88
C ARG A 193 5.37 -21.49 -4.46
N SER A 194 5.25 -21.16 -5.74
CA SER A 194 6.06 -20.14 -6.42
C SER A 194 5.44 -18.73 -6.29
N ALA A 195 4.13 -18.64 -6.01
CA ALA A 195 3.43 -17.36 -5.89
C ALA A 195 3.46 -16.74 -4.47
N ALA A 196 3.88 -17.46 -3.43
CA ALA A 196 3.76 -17.03 -2.03
C ALA A 196 4.59 -15.79 -1.65
N ASP A 197 5.68 -15.51 -2.36
CA ASP A 197 6.57 -14.39 -2.03
C ASP A 197 5.95 -13.02 -2.28
N LYS A 198 5.16 -12.88 -3.36
CA LYS A 198 4.52 -11.61 -3.74
C LYS A 198 3.46 -11.17 -2.70
N PRO A 199 2.51 -12.01 -2.24
CA PRO A 199 1.60 -11.68 -1.15
C PRO A 199 2.32 -11.34 0.16
N VAL A 200 3.44 -12.00 0.47
CA VAL A 200 4.24 -11.68 1.67
C VAL A 200 4.80 -10.25 1.58
N ARG A 201 5.30 -9.84 0.41
CA ARG A 201 5.77 -8.47 0.15
C ARG A 201 4.65 -7.45 0.32
N VAL A 202 3.48 -7.71 -0.26
CA VAL A 202 2.30 -6.83 -0.12
C VAL A 202 1.87 -6.71 1.33
N LYS A 203 1.83 -7.81 2.08
CA LYS A 203 1.49 -7.79 3.51
C LYS A 203 2.50 -6.96 4.32
N TYR A 204 3.79 -7.10 4.06
CA TYR A 204 4.81 -6.29 4.72
C TYR A 204 4.66 -4.81 4.39
N MET A 205 4.43 -4.50 3.11
CA MET A 205 4.18 -3.14 2.63
C MET A 205 3.00 -2.49 3.36
N VAL A 206 1.90 -3.22 3.53
CA VAL A 206 0.71 -2.76 4.25
C VAL A 206 1.03 -2.46 5.72
N GLN A 207 1.76 -3.36 6.40
CA GLN A 207 2.21 -3.13 7.78
C GLN A 207 3.12 -1.90 7.91
N ALA A 208 4.03 -1.68 6.95
CA ALA A 208 4.90 -0.52 6.92
C ALA A 208 4.12 0.79 6.70
N GLY A 209 3.13 0.82 5.79
CA GLY A 209 2.31 2.00 5.58
C GLY A 209 1.43 2.35 6.80
N MET A 210 0.90 1.34 7.50
CA MET A 210 0.17 1.59 8.76
C MET A 210 1.07 2.09 9.89
N LEU A 211 2.31 1.60 9.97
CA LEU A 211 3.32 2.16 10.88
C LEU A 211 3.56 3.64 10.59
N ARG A 212 3.78 3.98 9.32
CA ARG A 212 3.98 5.36 8.88
C ARG A 212 2.81 6.26 9.27
N TRP A 213 1.57 5.83 8.99
CA TRP A 213 0.39 6.57 9.42
C TRP A 213 0.36 6.76 10.94
N ALA A 214 0.59 5.70 11.71
CA ALA A 214 0.60 5.77 13.17
C ALA A 214 1.63 6.77 13.69
N MET A 215 2.85 6.76 13.13
CA MET A 215 3.92 7.69 13.49
C MET A 215 3.55 9.14 13.16
N TRP A 216 3.01 9.36 11.96
CA TRP A 216 2.55 10.69 11.55
C TRP A 216 1.41 11.18 12.45
N TYR A 217 0.44 10.33 12.75
CA TYR A 217 -0.67 10.65 13.63
C TYR A 217 -0.19 11.03 15.03
N ILE A 218 0.73 10.24 15.60
CA ILE A 218 1.37 10.54 16.89
C ILE A 218 2.11 11.88 16.80
N LYS A 219 2.90 12.13 15.75
CA LYS A 219 3.65 13.40 15.61
C LYS A 219 2.74 14.63 15.51
N GLU A 220 1.63 14.54 14.77
CA GLU A 220 0.72 15.65 14.53
C GLU A 220 -0.26 15.88 15.71
N HIS A 221 -0.65 14.82 16.42
CA HIS A 221 -1.67 14.88 17.47
C HIS A 221 -1.09 14.84 18.89
N ASN A 222 0.16 14.38 19.04
CA ASN A 222 0.90 14.49 20.29
C ASN A 222 1.99 15.55 20.18
N GLN A 223 1.68 16.76 20.67
CA GLN A 223 2.64 17.56 21.43
C GLN A 223 2.97 16.87 22.78
N LEU A 224 3.24 15.55 22.78
CA LEU A 224 3.79 14.87 23.96
C LEU A 224 5.30 14.87 23.80
N SER A 225 5.91 15.78 24.56
CA SER A 225 7.30 15.79 25.00
C SER A 225 8.07 14.52 24.65
N ILE A 226 8.97 14.64 23.67
CA ILE A 226 10.12 13.76 23.58
C ILE A 226 11.00 14.13 24.79
N ALA A 227 10.94 13.29 25.82
CA ALA A 227 11.97 13.20 26.85
C ALA A 227 12.92 12.06 26.45
#